data_AF-A0A173XRL6-F1
#
_entry.id   AF-A0A173XRL6-F1
#
_cell.length_a   1.000
_cell.length_b   1.000
_cell.length_c   1.000
_cell.angle_alpha   90.00
_cell.angle_beta   90.00
_cell.angle_gamma   90.00
#
_symmetry.space_group_name_H-M   'P 1'
#
loop_
_entity.id
_entity.type
_entity.pdbx_description
1 polymer ?
#
loop_
_entity_poly.entity_id
_entity_poly.type
_entity_poly.pdbx_seq_one_letter_code
_entity_poly.pdbx_strand_id
1 'polypeptide(L)'
;MEIERQFLVDIIPSLPSGYDSILQGYVSLLPEIRIRAVRPMQGEEKFYLTVKRGAGLVREEWETAISSREFSHLVECLEKNTFFIEKRRYYLPLADGHVAEYNRHSGHLRGFDYVEVEFDNEEEARAFEIPYWFGREVTDDPRFTYGKLARVNGFQLAKMIMSQPPEQWAPYAMVIPDENAAPGAEETEPGEPADGAADGAKDVKDVKDAEDTQDVQTAPDEQQEQLSGAERGREDGHEMTR
;
A
#
# COMPACT_ATOMS: atom_id res chain seq x y z
N MET A 1 -4.68 -8.65 -4.75
CA MET A 1 -3.69 -8.06 -3.83
C MET A 1 -2.88 -7.12 -4.68
N GLU A 2 -2.97 -5.82 -4.40
CA GLU A 2 -2.11 -4.82 -5.07
C GLU A 2 -0.74 -4.83 -4.38
N ILE A 3 0.33 -4.78 -5.16
CA ILE A 3 1.71 -4.73 -4.67
C ILE A 3 2.26 -3.38 -5.08
N GLU A 4 2.54 -2.53 -4.10
CA GLU A 4 3.04 -1.19 -4.32
C GLU A 4 4.25 -0.92 -3.43
N ARG A 5 5.18 -0.11 -3.93
CA ARG A 5 6.24 0.50 -3.10
C ARG A 5 6.08 1.99 -3.13
N GLN A 6 6.42 2.61 -2.01
CA GLN A 6 6.07 3.98 -1.78
C GLN A 6 7.18 4.77 -1.09
N PHE A 7 7.46 5.98 -1.59
CA PHE A 7 8.67 6.71 -1.23
C PHE A 7 8.38 8.21 -1.04
N LEU A 8 9.07 8.81 -0.06
CA LEU A 8 9.18 10.27 0.01
C LEU A 8 9.93 10.81 -1.21
N VAL A 9 9.86 12.12 -1.44
CA VAL A 9 10.56 12.79 -2.54
C VAL A 9 11.63 13.73 -1.97
N ASP A 10 12.88 13.48 -2.33
CA ASP A 10 14.01 14.34 -1.94
C ASP A 10 14.30 15.40 -3.00
N ILE A 11 14.22 15.03 -4.27
CA ILE A 11 14.48 15.91 -5.42
C ILE A 11 13.24 15.92 -6.29
N ILE A 12 12.66 17.10 -6.52
CA ILE A 12 11.49 17.23 -7.40
C ILE A 12 11.98 17.12 -8.86
N PRO A 13 11.57 16.10 -9.62
CA PRO A 13 11.95 15.96 -11.02
C PRO A 13 11.22 17.01 -11.89
N SER A 14 11.58 17.08 -13.17
CA SER A 14 10.80 17.84 -14.14
C SER A 14 9.42 17.21 -14.28
N LEU A 15 8.35 17.98 -14.03
CA LEU A 15 6.98 17.47 -14.05
C LEU A 15 6.31 17.75 -15.41
N PRO A 16 5.54 16.80 -15.96
CA PRO A 16 4.75 17.05 -17.15
C PRO A 16 3.66 18.09 -16.88
N SER A 17 3.11 18.65 -17.95
CA SER A 17 1.98 19.58 -17.85
C SER A 17 0.67 18.87 -17.43
N GLY A 18 0.55 17.59 -17.75
CA GLY A 18 -0.62 16.76 -17.43
C GLY A 18 -0.55 16.11 -16.05
N TYR A 19 -1.68 16.14 -15.35
CA TYR A 19 -1.87 15.53 -14.05
C TYR A 19 -3.37 15.29 -13.78
N ASP A 20 -3.64 14.38 -12.87
CA ASP A 20 -4.98 14.20 -12.30
C ASP A 20 -5.10 15.00 -11.01
N SER A 21 -6.19 15.74 -10.85
CA SER A 21 -6.55 16.35 -9.57
C SER A 21 -7.39 15.36 -8.76
N ILE A 22 -6.93 15.03 -7.56
CA ILE A 22 -7.55 14.03 -6.71
C ILE A 22 -7.96 14.67 -5.40
N LEU A 23 -9.22 14.49 -5.04
CA LEU A 23 -9.79 14.84 -3.74
C LEU A 23 -10.28 13.54 -3.09
N GLN A 24 -9.75 13.21 -1.92
CA GLN A 24 -10.18 12.00 -1.21
C GLN A 24 -10.54 12.29 0.24
N GLY A 25 -11.54 11.57 0.74
CA GLY A 25 -12.02 11.64 2.11
C GLY A 25 -12.29 10.24 2.66
N TYR A 26 -12.35 10.13 3.98
CA TYR A 26 -12.58 8.88 4.69
C TYR A 26 -13.93 8.91 5.41
N VAL A 27 -14.83 8.04 5.00
CA VAL A 27 -16.12 7.78 5.69
C VAL A 27 -15.87 6.91 6.93
N SER A 28 -14.89 6.01 6.85
CA SER A 28 -14.41 5.24 8.00
C SER A 28 -12.93 4.90 7.82
N LEU A 29 -12.22 4.73 8.93
CA LEU A 29 -10.80 4.32 8.94
C LEU A 29 -10.61 2.86 9.38
N LEU A 30 -11.62 2.25 10.02
CA LEU A 30 -11.59 0.85 10.43
C LEU A 30 -13.01 0.27 10.48
N PRO A 31 -13.45 -0.50 9.47
CA PRO A 31 -12.74 -0.78 8.21
C PRO A 31 -12.52 0.49 7.38
N GLU A 32 -11.53 0.50 6.49
CA GLU A 32 -11.26 1.67 5.66
C GLU A 32 -12.35 1.79 4.58
N ILE A 33 -13.07 2.91 4.60
CA ILE A 33 -14.04 3.31 3.58
C ILE A 33 -13.64 4.69 3.09
N ARG A 34 -13.08 4.73 1.88
CA ARG A 34 -12.55 5.94 1.24
C ARG A 34 -13.47 6.36 0.09
N ILE A 35 -13.78 7.64 0.01
CA ILE A 35 -14.35 8.25 -1.20
C ILE A 35 -13.28 9.04 -1.92
N ARG A 36 -13.26 8.96 -3.25
CA ARG A 36 -12.26 9.63 -4.09
C ARG A 36 -12.92 10.23 -5.32
N ALA A 37 -12.75 11.54 -5.50
CA ALA A 37 -13.02 12.23 -6.76
C ALA A 37 -11.70 12.37 -7.54
N VAL A 38 -11.70 11.95 -8.80
CA VAL A 38 -10.57 12.05 -9.71
C VAL A 38 -11.02 12.90 -10.88
N ARG A 39 -10.37 14.04 -11.06
CA ARG A 39 -10.55 14.92 -12.22
C ARG A 39 -9.30 14.84 -13.09
N PRO A 40 -9.35 14.08 -14.19
CA PRO A 40 -8.26 14.06 -15.15
C PRO A 40 -8.07 15.44 -15.78
N MET A 41 -6.87 15.71 -16.29
CA MET A 41 -6.62 16.93 -17.09
C MET A 41 -7.56 17.01 -18.30
N GLN A 42 -7.88 15.86 -18.89
CA GLN A 42 -8.75 15.73 -20.05
C GLN A 42 -9.79 14.63 -19.77
N GLY A 43 -11.07 15.00 -19.80
CA GLY A 43 -12.18 14.08 -19.55
C GLY A 43 -13.09 14.55 -18.43
N GLU A 44 -14.03 13.68 -18.07
CA GLU A 44 -15.00 13.94 -17.01
C GLU A 44 -14.45 13.52 -15.64
N GLU A 45 -14.92 14.21 -14.60
CA GLU A 45 -14.63 13.87 -13.21
C GLU A 45 -15.31 12.55 -12.84
N LYS A 46 -14.54 11.65 -12.23
CA LYS A 46 -14.99 10.32 -11.82
C LYS A 46 -14.97 10.22 -10.31
N PHE A 47 -15.89 9.43 -9.75
CA PHE A 47 -16.03 9.26 -8.31
C PHE A 47 -15.98 7.78 -7.96
N TYR A 48 -15.31 7.47 -6.87
CA TYR A 48 -15.07 6.11 -6.42
C TYR A 48 -15.35 5.98 -4.93
N LEU A 49 -15.95 4.86 -4.56
CA LEU A 49 -16.01 4.34 -3.20
C LEU A 49 -15.08 3.14 -3.12
N THR A 50 -14.11 3.20 -2.23
CA THR A 50 -13.18 2.11 -1.98
C THR A 50 -13.44 1.55 -0.59
N VAL A 51 -13.65 0.24 -0.47
CA VAL A 51 -13.71 -0.47 0.80
C VAL A 51 -12.49 -1.37 0.90
N LYS A 52 -11.65 -1.17 1.91
CA LYS A 52 -10.53 -2.07 2.21
C LYS A 52 -10.84 -2.91 3.45
N ARG A 53 -10.66 -4.22 3.32
CA ARG A 53 -10.85 -5.20 4.40
C ARG A 53 -9.57 -5.99 4.61
N GLY A 54 -9.26 -6.30 5.87
CA GLY A 54 -8.05 -7.02 6.25
C GLY A 54 -6.94 -6.10 6.79
N ALA A 55 -5.87 -6.73 7.29
CA ALA A 55 -4.72 -6.06 7.87
C ALA A 55 -3.44 -6.82 7.50
N GLY A 56 -2.30 -6.11 7.44
CA GLY A 56 -1.02 -6.71 7.07
C GLY A 56 -0.93 -7.06 5.58
N LEU A 57 -0.33 -8.21 5.28
CA LEU A 57 0.04 -8.64 3.93
C LEU A 57 -1.16 -8.97 3.02
N VAL A 58 -2.31 -9.33 3.60
CA VAL A 58 -3.52 -9.68 2.83
C VAL A 58 -4.60 -8.63 3.11
N ARG A 59 -4.79 -7.76 2.12
CA ARG A 59 -5.86 -6.77 2.07
C ARG A 59 -6.71 -7.03 0.84
N GLU A 60 -8.01 -7.12 1.05
CA GLU A 60 -9.01 -7.12 -0.01
C GLU A 60 -9.45 -5.68 -0.23
N GLU A 61 -9.35 -5.21 -1.46
CA GLU A 61 -9.78 -3.88 -1.88
C GLU A 61 -10.86 -4.02 -2.93
N TRP A 62 -11.98 -3.35 -2.69
CA TRP A 62 -13.05 -3.22 -3.68
C TRP A 62 -13.25 -1.76 -3.99
N GLU A 63 -12.96 -1.38 -5.21
CA GLU A 63 -13.28 -0.07 -5.75
C GLU A 63 -14.55 -0.14 -6.60
N THR A 64 -15.50 0.73 -6.28
CA THR A 64 -16.78 0.85 -6.98
C THR A 64 -16.94 2.28 -7.49
N ALA A 65 -17.22 2.43 -8.78
CA ALA A 65 -17.59 3.73 -9.34
C ALA A 65 -18.95 4.17 -8.75
N ILE A 66 -19.03 5.42 -8.32
CA ILE A 66 -20.25 6.03 -7.77
C ILE A 66 -20.60 7.30 -8.55
N SER A 67 -21.86 7.74 -8.43
CA SER A 67 -22.32 8.99 -8.99
C SER A 67 -21.80 10.20 -8.18
N SER A 68 -21.76 11.37 -8.82
CA SER A 68 -21.45 12.64 -8.14
C SER A 68 -22.42 12.95 -6.99
N ARG A 69 -23.68 12.52 -7.11
CA ARG A 69 -24.70 12.65 -6.06
C ARG A 69 -24.38 11.77 -4.84
N GLU A 70 -24.03 10.51 -5.06
CA GLU A 70 -23.62 9.60 -3.98
C GLU A 70 -22.36 10.11 -3.29
N PHE A 71 -21.36 10.56 -4.06
CA PHE A 71 -20.16 11.19 -3.51
C PHE A 71 -20.51 12.37 -2.61
N SER A 72 -21.38 13.28 -3.08
CA SER A 72 -21.80 14.46 -2.31
C SER A 72 -22.48 14.09 -0.98
N HIS A 73 -23.35 13.08 -0.96
CA HIS A 73 -23.95 12.62 0.30
C HIS A 73 -22.92 11.97 1.23
N LEU A 74 -21.95 11.22 0.70
CA LEU A 74 -20.91 10.58 1.50
C LEU A 74 -19.91 11.58 2.09
N VAL A 75 -19.71 12.74 1.46
CA VAL A 75 -18.94 13.86 2.02
C VAL A 75 -19.55 14.35 3.35
N GLU A 76 -20.87 14.26 3.52
CA GLU A 76 -21.53 14.61 4.79
C GLU A 76 -21.31 13.57 5.90
N CYS A 77 -20.82 12.37 5.52
CA CYS A 77 -20.65 11.22 6.40
C CYS A 77 -19.17 10.97 6.77
N LEU A 78 -18.27 11.92 6.53
CA LEU A 78 -16.85 11.73 6.83
C LEU A 78 -16.58 11.46 8.30
N GLU A 79 -15.61 10.58 8.56
CA GLU A 79 -15.12 10.24 9.89
C GLU A 79 -14.65 11.52 10.59
N LYS A 80 -15.02 11.68 11.86
CA LYS A 80 -14.69 12.89 12.63
C LYS A 80 -13.19 13.07 12.78
N ASN A 81 -12.74 14.33 12.75
CA ASN A 81 -11.32 14.71 12.84
C ASN A 81 -10.47 14.17 11.68
N THR A 82 -11.08 13.95 10.53
CA THR A 82 -10.37 13.77 9.26
C THR A 82 -10.48 15.03 8.41
N PHE A 83 -9.45 15.28 7.60
CA PHE A 83 -9.39 16.32 6.59
C PHE A 83 -9.39 15.66 5.21
N PHE A 84 -9.95 16.35 4.23
CA PHE A 84 -9.78 15.95 2.83
C PHE A 84 -8.31 15.97 2.45
N ILE A 85 -7.87 14.92 1.78
CA ILE A 85 -6.55 14.89 1.16
C ILE A 85 -6.71 15.34 -0.29
N GLU A 86 -6.02 16.42 -0.61
CA GLU A 86 -5.98 17.00 -1.94
C GLU A 86 -4.59 16.78 -2.54
N LYS A 87 -4.54 16.23 -3.75
CA LYS A 87 -3.27 16.00 -4.45
C LYS A 87 -3.39 16.17 -5.96
N ARG A 88 -2.27 16.53 -6.58
CA ARG A 88 -2.06 16.38 -8.03
C ARG A 88 -1.19 15.16 -8.25
N ARG A 89 -1.68 14.21 -9.03
CA ARG A 89 -0.95 13.00 -9.41
C ARG A 89 -0.40 13.15 -10.82
N TYR A 90 0.91 13.06 -10.94
CA TYR A 90 1.64 13.07 -12.20
C TYR A 90 2.12 11.65 -12.48
N TYR A 91 2.02 11.21 -13.72
CA TYR A 91 2.48 9.89 -14.16
C TYR A 91 3.83 10.07 -14.84
N LEU A 92 4.89 9.54 -14.23
CA LEU A 92 6.26 9.67 -14.70
C LEU A 92 6.75 8.29 -15.17
N PRO A 93 6.84 8.05 -16.50
CA PRO A 93 7.42 6.81 -17.02
C PRO A 93 8.87 6.65 -16.59
N LEU A 94 9.22 5.46 -16.12
CA LEU A 94 10.56 5.08 -15.71
C LEU A 94 11.26 4.28 -16.81
N ALA A 95 12.59 4.18 -16.72
CA ALA A 95 13.42 3.54 -17.75
C ALA A 95 13.18 2.02 -17.87
N ASP A 96 12.72 1.39 -16.80
CA ASP A 96 12.41 -0.03 -16.70
C ASP A 96 10.97 -0.37 -17.15
N GLY A 97 10.20 0.63 -17.58
CA GLY A 97 8.83 0.47 -18.07
C GLY A 97 7.74 0.71 -17.03
N HIS A 98 8.09 0.82 -15.74
CA HIS A 98 7.14 1.19 -14.70
C HIS A 98 6.69 2.65 -14.85
N VAL A 99 5.59 2.99 -14.17
CA VAL A 99 5.12 4.37 -14.05
C VAL A 99 5.16 4.77 -12.59
N ALA A 100 5.92 5.81 -12.29
CA ALA A 100 5.91 6.45 -10.98
C ALA A 100 4.74 7.42 -10.86
N GLU A 101 3.82 7.16 -9.92
CA GLU A 101 2.75 8.06 -9.56
C GLU A 101 3.25 9.11 -8.56
N TYR A 102 3.71 10.24 -9.07
CA TYR A 102 4.17 11.36 -8.26
C TYR A 102 2.98 12.18 -7.73
N ASN A 103 2.79 12.20 -6.42
CA ASN A 103 1.70 12.85 -5.71
C ASN A 103 2.19 14.13 -5.01
N ARG A 104 1.72 15.28 -5.50
CA ARG A 104 1.97 16.59 -4.89
C ARG A 104 0.76 17.08 -4.10
N HIS A 105 0.89 17.19 -2.78
CA HIS A 105 -0.26 17.49 -1.92
C HIS A 105 -0.50 18.99 -1.70
N SER A 106 -1.77 19.35 -1.50
CA SER A 106 -2.22 20.68 -1.09
C SER A 106 -2.96 20.62 0.25
N GLY A 107 -3.64 21.70 0.64
CA GLY A 107 -4.37 21.78 1.89
C GLY A 107 -3.48 21.58 3.12
N HIS A 108 -3.93 20.74 4.05
CA HIS A 108 -3.22 20.47 5.30
C HIS A 108 -1.95 19.64 5.13
N LEU A 109 -1.77 18.97 3.99
CA LEU A 109 -0.56 18.21 3.63
C LEU A 109 0.35 18.98 2.67
N ARG A 110 0.13 20.28 2.46
CA ARG A 110 0.97 21.09 1.57
C ARG A 110 2.46 20.97 1.95
N GLY A 111 3.28 20.60 0.97
CA GLY A 111 4.72 20.38 1.14
C GLY A 111 5.12 18.93 1.45
N PHE A 112 4.13 18.04 1.58
CA PHE A 112 4.36 16.59 1.54
C PHE A 112 4.21 16.11 0.10
N ASP A 113 5.29 15.62 -0.46
CA ASP A 113 5.32 15.01 -1.79
C ASP A 113 5.72 13.55 -1.65
N TYR A 114 5.13 12.71 -2.49
CA TYR A 114 5.21 11.27 -2.36
C TYR A 114 5.17 10.60 -3.73
N VAL A 115 5.80 9.44 -3.89
CA VAL A 115 5.73 8.64 -5.10
C VAL A 115 5.31 7.21 -4.77
N GLU A 116 4.42 6.67 -5.60
CA GLU A 116 3.94 5.29 -5.53
C GLU A 116 4.32 4.62 -6.86
N VAL A 117 4.75 3.35 -6.78
CA VAL A 117 4.99 2.49 -7.96
C VAL A 117 4.26 1.18 -7.70
N GLU A 118 3.40 0.79 -8.63
CA GLU A 118 2.66 -0.47 -8.60
C GLU A 118 3.41 -1.55 -9.39
N PHE A 119 3.33 -2.79 -8.92
CA PHE A 119 4.02 -3.96 -9.47
C PHE A 119 3.05 -5.12 -9.66
N ASP A 120 3.30 -5.96 -10.66
CA ASP A 120 2.45 -7.12 -10.92
C ASP A 120 2.69 -8.24 -9.91
N ASN A 121 3.90 -8.31 -9.33
CA ASN A 121 4.30 -9.35 -8.40
C ASN A 121 5.42 -8.90 -7.43
N GLU A 122 5.66 -9.71 -6.38
CA GLU A 122 6.66 -9.40 -5.35
C GLU A 122 8.11 -9.45 -5.86
N GLU A 123 8.40 -10.29 -6.86
CA GLU A 123 9.76 -10.43 -7.40
C GLU A 123 10.17 -9.16 -8.14
N GLU A 124 9.27 -8.61 -8.94
CA GLU A 124 9.43 -7.33 -9.64
C GLU A 124 9.61 -6.17 -8.64
N ALA A 125 8.75 -6.10 -7.61
CA ALA A 125 8.86 -5.07 -6.57
C ALA A 125 10.21 -5.12 -5.83
N ARG A 126 10.74 -6.31 -5.56
CA ARG A 126 12.05 -6.52 -4.92
C ARG A 126 13.22 -6.17 -5.84
N ALA A 127 13.08 -6.41 -7.14
CA ALA A 127 14.11 -6.13 -8.13
C ALA A 127 14.11 -4.65 -8.58
N PHE A 128 13.07 -3.88 -8.24
CA PHE A 128 12.92 -2.49 -8.67
C PHE A 128 14.08 -1.58 -8.23
N GLU A 129 14.75 -0.99 -9.22
CA GLU A 129 15.82 -0.03 -9.04
C GLU A 129 15.26 1.36 -8.76
N ILE A 130 15.56 1.89 -7.59
CA ILE A 130 15.02 3.16 -7.11
C ILE A 130 15.68 4.33 -7.89
N PRO A 131 14.90 5.18 -8.60
CA PRO A 131 15.45 6.35 -9.28
C PRO A 131 16.10 7.35 -8.31
N TYR A 132 17.15 8.05 -8.75
CA TYR A 132 17.95 8.96 -7.92
C TYR A 132 17.17 10.09 -7.20
N TRP A 133 15.96 10.40 -7.68
CA TRP A 133 15.12 11.48 -7.14
C TRP A 133 14.12 10.99 -6.10
N PHE A 134 13.92 9.68 -5.98
CA PHE A 134 13.16 9.08 -4.89
C PHE A 134 13.94 9.25 -3.58
N GLY A 135 13.21 9.55 -2.51
CA GLY A 135 13.74 9.62 -1.16
C GLY A 135 13.50 8.34 -0.38
N ARG A 136 13.32 8.50 0.94
CA ARG A 136 13.10 7.38 1.87
C ARG A 136 11.88 6.55 1.50
N GLU A 137 12.06 5.23 1.38
CA GLU A 137 10.96 4.28 1.30
C GLU A 137 10.16 4.24 2.61
N VAL A 138 8.84 4.32 2.53
CA VAL A 138 7.94 4.27 3.68
C VAL A 138 6.74 3.35 3.44
N THR A 139 6.87 2.41 2.50
CA THR A 139 5.89 1.36 2.16
C THR A 139 5.29 0.69 3.40
N ASP A 140 6.16 0.26 4.34
CA ASP A 140 5.73 -0.44 5.56
C ASP A 140 5.54 0.49 6.77
N ASP A 141 5.66 1.81 6.59
CA ASP A 141 5.54 2.76 7.69
C ASP A 141 4.06 3.15 7.92
N PRO A 142 3.43 2.67 9.01
CA PRO A 142 2.01 2.94 9.25
C PRO A 142 1.69 4.43 9.43
N ARG A 143 2.72 5.26 9.69
CA ARG A 143 2.57 6.71 9.83
C ARG A 143 2.25 7.42 8.52
N PHE A 144 2.63 6.85 7.38
CA PHE A 144 2.42 7.42 6.04
C PHE A 144 1.20 6.86 5.32
N THR A 145 0.43 5.98 5.95
CA THR A 145 -0.87 5.56 5.43
C THR A 145 -1.79 6.77 5.24
N TYR A 146 -2.53 6.81 4.14
CA TYR A 146 -3.42 7.96 3.88
C TYR A 146 -4.52 8.12 4.95
N GLY A 147 -5.00 7.03 5.55
CA GLY A 147 -5.91 7.11 6.70
C GLY A 147 -5.30 7.82 7.91
N LYS A 148 -3.99 7.65 8.16
CA LYS A 148 -3.26 8.42 9.18
C LYS A 148 -3.04 9.87 8.75
N LEU A 149 -2.62 10.08 7.49
CA LEU A 149 -2.36 11.41 6.93
C LEU A 149 -3.62 12.29 6.90
N ALA A 150 -4.81 11.69 6.80
CA ALA A 150 -6.07 12.40 6.90
C ALA A 150 -6.30 13.04 8.28
N ARG A 151 -5.59 12.63 9.34
CA ARG A 151 -5.79 13.09 10.72
C ARG A 151 -4.68 13.99 11.26
N VAL A 152 -3.55 14.09 10.56
CA VAL A 152 -2.40 14.90 10.99
C VAL A 152 -2.48 16.26 10.32
N ASN A 153 -1.95 17.30 10.95
CA ASN A 153 -1.71 18.56 10.27
C ASN A 153 -0.28 18.62 9.69
N GLY A 154 -0.04 19.57 8.78
CA GLY A 154 1.26 19.72 8.11
C GLY A 154 2.44 19.92 9.06
N PHE A 155 2.26 20.58 10.20
CA PHE A 155 3.32 20.75 11.20
C PHE A 155 3.70 19.42 11.87
N GLN A 156 2.70 18.63 12.27
CA GLN A 156 2.92 17.30 12.83
C GLN A 156 3.60 16.37 11.82
N LEU A 157 3.18 16.43 10.55
CA LEU A 157 3.77 15.67 9.47
C LEU A 157 5.23 16.05 9.23
N ALA A 158 5.54 17.35 9.15
CA ALA A 158 6.91 17.83 9.00
C ALA A 158 7.79 17.35 10.16
N LYS A 159 7.32 17.49 11.41
CA LYS A 159 8.03 16.99 12.59
C LYS A 159 8.28 15.48 12.50
N MET A 160 7.28 14.72 12.06
CA MET A 160 7.37 13.27 11.89
C MET A 160 8.44 12.88 10.87
N ILE A 161 8.45 13.52 9.70
CA ILE A 161 9.46 13.31 8.65
C ILE A 161 10.85 13.64 9.18
N MET A 162 11.02 14.80 9.83
CA MET A 162 12.32 15.26 10.34
C MET A 162 12.84 14.49 11.55
N SER A 163 11.97 13.85 12.33
CA SER A 163 12.35 13.13 13.56
C SER A 163 13.10 11.81 13.32
N GLN A 164 13.14 11.34 12.07
CA GLN A 164 13.93 10.19 11.66
C GLN A 164 14.74 10.57 10.41
N PRO A 165 15.97 11.10 10.58
CA PRO A 165 16.90 11.16 9.46
C PRO A 165 17.11 9.74 8.93
N PRO A 166 17.29 9.55 7.60
CA PRO A 166 17.33 8.23 6.97
C PRO A 166 18.37 7.33 7.67
N GLU A 167 17.92 6.22 8.27
CA GLU A 167 18.79 5.29 9.02
C GLU A 167 19.72 4.48 8.11
N GLN A 168 19.47 4.45 6.80
CA GLN A 168 20.34 3.81 5.81
C GLN A 168 20.35 4.62 4.53
N TRP A 169 21.41 5.43 4.36
CA TRP A 169 21.73 6.14 3.13
C TRP A 169 23.07 5.59 2.64
N ALA A 170 23.02 4.70 1.66
CA ALA A 170 24.10 4.61 0.70
C ALA A 170 23.57 5.33 -0.55
N PRO A 171 24.04 6.55 -0.86
CA PRO A 171 23.72 7.11 -2.16
C PRO A 171 24.28 6.14 -3.18
N TYR A 172 23.49 5.84 -4.22
CA TYR A 172 23.98 5.20 -5.43
C TYR A 172 25.33 5.84 -5.74
N ALA A 173 26.42 5.08 -5.65
CA ALA A 173 27.72 5.59 -6.01
C ALA A 173 27.56 6.07 -7.45
N MET A 174 27.69 7.37 -7.68
CA MET A 174 27.92 7.83 -9.04
C MET A 174 29.19 7.12 -9.48
N VAL A 175 29.03 6.05 -10.26
CA VAL A 175 30.11 5.55 -11.09
C VAL A 175 30.25 6.63 -12.17
N ILE A 176 31.00 7.68 -11.83
CA ILE A 176 31.60 8.54 -12.83
C ILE A 176 32.56 7.59 -13.56
N PRO A 177 32.33 7.31 -14.86
CA PRO A 177 33.32 6.56 -15.62
C PRO A 177 34.63 7.31 -15.47
N ASP A 178 35.68 6.65 -15.01
CA ASP A 178 36.99 7.27 -14.93
C ASP A 178 37.45 7.59 -16.36
N GLU A 179 37.27 8.86 -16.77
CA GLU A 179 37.69 9.37 -18.07
C GLU A 179 39.24 9.37 -18.21
N ASN A 180 39.98 8.95 -17.17
CA ASN A 180 41.42 8.74 -17.19
C ASN A 180 41.86 7.27 -17.07
N ALA A 181 40.95 6.29 -17.19
CA ALA A 181 41.34 4.90 -17.34
C ALA A 181 42.03 4.70 -18.71
N ALA A 182 43.34 4.87 -18.74
CA ALA A 182 44.17 4.58 -19.90
C ALA A 182 43.97 3.12 -20.37
N PRO A 183 43.95 2.84 -21.68
CA PRO A 183 43.82 1.49 -22.19
C PRO A 183 45.13 0.74 -21.94
N GLY A 184 45.15 -0.10 -20.91
CA GLY A 184 46.30 -0.89 -20.50
C GLY A 184 46.14 -2.35 -20.89
N ALA A 185 46.74 -2.69 -22.03
CA ALA A 185 47.38 -3.96 -22.39
C ALA A 185 46.62 -5.29 -22.23
N GLU A 186 46.44 -5.97 -23.38
CA GLU A 186 46.46 -7.42 -23.50
C GLU A 186 47.56 -8.04 -22.62
N GLU A 187 47.27 -9.17 -21.97
CA GLU A 187 48.15 -10.35 -22.04
C GLU A 187 47.46 -11.61 -21.47
N THR A 188 47.20 -12.54 -22.39
CA THR A 188 47.45 -13.99 -22.32
C THR A 188 46.89 -14.83 -21.17
N GLU A 189 46.01 -15.76 -21.56
CA GLU A 189 45.71 -16.99 -20.82
C GLU A 189 46.95 -17.87 -20.62
N PRO A 190 46.91 -18.74 -19.59
CA PRO A 190 47.45 -20.07 -19.77
C PRO A 190 46.48 -21.17 -19.28
N GLY A 191 46.07 -22.03 -20.22
CA GLY A 191 46.27 -23.48 -20.16
C GLY A 191 45.49 -24.29 -19.13
N GLU A 192 44.49 -25.04 -19.62
CA GLU A 192 44.03 -26.29 -19.00
C GLU A 192 45.17 -27.31 -18.82
N PRO A 193 44.98 -28.27 -17.91
CA PRO A 193 44.92 -29.64 -18.41
C PRO A 193 43.72 -30.44 -17.88
N ALA A 194 43.34 -31.41 -18.69
CA ALA A 194 42.23 -32.34 -18.50
C ALA A 194 42.56 -33.59 -17.65
N ASP A 195 41.47 -34.17 -17.13
CA ASP A 195 41.18 -35.58 -16.83
C ASP A 195 41.89 -36.37 -15.71
N GLY A 196 41.05 -37.05 -14.91
CA GLY A 196 41.43 -38.18 -14.07
C GLY A 196 40.34 -38.61 -13.08
N ALA A 197 39.66 -39.72 -13.39
CA ALA A 197 38.41 -40.18 -12.80
C ALA A 197 38.52 -41.05 -11.51
N ALA A 198 37.35 -41.18 -10.86
CA ALA A 198 36.73 -42.40 -10.33
C ALA A 198 36.88 -42.85 -8.85
N ASP A 199 35.75 -43.43 -8.41
CA ASP A 199 35.43 -44.27 -7.23
C ASP A 199 35.34 -43.62 -5.84
N GLY A 200 34.32 -43.90 -5.01
CA GLY A 200 33.21 -44.84 -5.11
C GLY A 200 32.64 -45.16 -3.71
N ALA A 201 31.37 -45.61 -3.69
CA ALA A 201 30.67 -46.36 -2.63
C ALA A 201 30.26 -45.63 -1.33
N LYS A 202 28.94 -45.42 -1.13
CA LYS A 202 27.93 -46.28 -0.45
C LYS A 202 27.96 -46.16 1.08
N ASP A 203 26.84 -45.74 1.65
CA ASP A 203 26.14 -46.59 2.62
C ASP A 203 24.65 -46.26 2.73
N VAL A 204 23.88 -47.34 2.79
CA VAL A 204 22.43 -47.45 2.93
C VAL A 204 22.18 -48.07 4.30
N LYS A 205 21.15 -47.60 5.03
CA LYS A 205 20.16 -48.40 5.80
C LYS A 205 19.33 -47.44 6.67
N ASP A 206 18.03 -47.30 6.49
CA ASP A 206 16.90 -48.24 6.71
C ASP A 206 16.36 -48.26 8.15
N VAL A 207 15.01 -48.33 8.22
CA VAL A 207 14.16 -48.93 9.27
C VAL A 207 13.90 -48.05 10.51
N LYS A 208 12.71 -47.93 11.10
CA LYS A 208 11.29 -48.22 10.78
C LYS A 208 10.50 -48.02 12.10
N ASP A 209 9.19 -47.81 11.93
CA ASP A 209 8.09 -48.34 12.76
C ASP A 209 7.72 -47.76 14.14
N ALA A 210 6.41 -47.94 14.38
CA ALA A 210 5.58 -47.90 15.58
C ALA A 210 5.03 -46.52 16.00
N GLU A 211 3.75 -46.22 15.74
CA GLU A 211 2.54 -46.70 16.45
C GLU A 211 2.59 -46.35 17.94
N ASP A 212 1.58 -45.65 18.47
CA ASP A 212 0.40 -46.31 19.05
C ASP A 212 -0.57 -45.31 19.72
N THR A 213 -1.87 -45.65 19.65
CA THR A 213 -2.97 -45.37 20.61
C THR A 213 -3.31 -43.94 21.08
N GLN A 214 -4.53 -43.60 21.51
CA GLN A 214 -5.94 -44.00 21.35
C GLN A 214 -6.72 -43.05 22.30
N ASP A 215 -8.06 -43.15 22.27
CA ASP A 215 -9.05 -42.63 23.23
C ASP A 215 -9.49 -41.16 23.04
N VAL A 216 -10.66 -40.86 22.44
CA VAL A 216 -12.07 -41.24 22.73
C VAL A 216 -12.55 -40.70 24.08
N GLN A 217 -13.60 -39.85 24.03
CA GLN A 217 -14.84 -39.85 24.85
C GLN A 217 -15.46 -38.44 24.84
N THR A 218 -16.47 -38.19 24.00
CA THR A 218 -17.93 -38.21 24.31
C THR A 218 -18.45 -36.97 25.04
N ALA A 219 -19.37 -36.26 24.38
CA ALA A 219 -20.35 -35.33 24.97
C ALA A 219 -21.35 -36.10 25.89
N PRO A 220 -22.19 -35.41 26.69
CA PRO A 220 -23.50 -35.01 26.16
C PRO A 220 -24.09 -33.68 26.69
N ASP A 221 -24.81 -33.01 25.79
CA ASP A 221 -26.18 -32.48 25.84
C ASP A 221 -26.81 -31.70 27.04
N GLU A 222 -27.72 -30.80 26.62
CA GLU A 222 -28.98 -30.36 27.26
C GLU A 222 -28.87 -29.26 28.36
N GLN A 223 -29.68 -28.19 28.43
CA GLN A 223 -31.10 -27.98 28.06
C GLN A 223 -31.45 -26.52 27.67
N GLN A 224 -32.45 -26.39 26.80
CA GLN A 224 -33.33 -25.23 26.66
C GLN A 224 -34.28 -25.15 27.86
N GLU A 225 -34.64 -23.95 28.31
CA GLU A 225 -36.04 -23.65 28.62
C GLU A 225 -36.36 -22.15 28.46
N GLN A 226 -37.46 -21.92 27.75
CA GLN A 226 -38.17 -20.65 27.57
C GLN A 226 -39.06 -20.37 28.79
N LEU A 227 -39.58 -19.14 28.87
CA LEU A 227 -40.98 -18.75 29.18
C LEU A 227 -40.95 -17.27 29.62
N SER A 228 -41.39 -16.31 28.81
CA SER A 228 -42.77 -15.93 28.46
C SER A 228 -43.36 -14.86 29.40
N GLY A 229 -43.83 -13.76 28.80
CA GLY A 229 -45.21 -13.30 28.99
C GLY A 229 -45.47 -12.10 29.91
N ALA A 230 -45.91 -10.99 29.28
CA ALA A 230 -47.18 -10.26 29.52
C ALA A 230 -47.00 -8.76 29.17
N GLU A 231 -47.54 -8.23 28.06
CA GLU A 231 -48.94 -7.75 27.86
C GLU A 231 -49.31 -6.56 28.77
N ARG A 232 -50.07 -5.51 28.40
CA ARG A 232 -50.80 -5.02 27.22
C ARG A 232 -51.35 -3.62 27.59
N GLY A 233 -51.71 -2.79 26.58
CA GLY A 233 -52.69 -1.68 26.68
C GLY A 233 -52.33 -0.49 25.76
N ARG A 234 -52.90 -0.31 24.55
CA ARG A 234 -54.24 0.26 24.16
C ARG A 234 -54.51 1.66 24.73
N GLU A 235 -55.08 2.66 24.06
CA GLU A 235 -55.58 2.94 22.69
C GLU A 235 -55.95 4.45 22.64
N ASP A 236 -56.28 4.97 21.46
CA ASP A 236 -57.02 6.22 21.14
C ASP A 236 -56.33 7.60 21.31
N GLY A 237 -56.46 8.60 20.42
CA GLY A 237 -57.26 8.76 19.21
C GLY A 237 -57.05 10.16 18.60
N HIS A 238 -57.36 10.29 17.29
CA HIS A 238 -57.91 11.44 16.54
C HIS A 238 -57.55 12.90 16.92
N GLU A 239 -57.04 13.70 15.96
CA GLU A 239 -57.86 14.68 15.21
C GLU A 239 -57.07 15.47 14.14
N MET A 240 -57.81 15.90 13.13
CA MET A 240 -57.37 16.66 11.96
C MET A 240 -57.31 18.17 12.21
N THR A 241 -56.70 18.86 11.23
CA THR A 241 -57.03 20.18 10.64
C THR A 241 -56.16 21.41 10.95
N ARG A 242 -55.78 22.00 9.81
CA ARG A 242 -55.29 23.35 9.45
C ARG A 242 -53.83 23.69 9.68
#